data_AF-A0A2V2WSH4-F1
#
_entry.id   AF-A0A2V2WSH4-F1
#
_cell.length_a   1.000
_cell.length_b   1.000
_cell.length_c   1.000
_cell.angle_alpha   90.00
_cell.angle_beta   90.00
_cell.angle_gamma   90.00
#
_symmetry.space_group_name_H-M   'P 1'
#
loop_
_entity.id
_entity.type
_entity.pdbx_description
1 polymer ?
#
loop_
_entity_poly.entity_id
_entity_poly.type
_entity_poly.pdbx_seq_one_letter_code
_entity_poly.pdbx_strand_id
1 'polypeptide(L)'
;MKIVVFLDVRSEALCAAVASEAATVGDSVELVHCHNSVVQVLRRKNKQQETVNTFICLITEKGSLKDAGVVYALFRRRIAVLSLEEGSIASPSIPLLETISSLHVDLSGGLLQAQLLAVKAFFSFNATVSQVIVFEGGDGVGKATQTRLLVNRLVDEGHRVSSIEFPSERNRYGELLREVLSGKKGGIQDLDPKLFSLLFSMNRFAFLPELQYWMCRGTKIVLDRYYTANCGHQASKFPEEERAGFIGHLQLMEVSWLRLPPANLVLYLDLPPHAAFSAMKADPNRGSLDIHETAQRAYKENVRKTYLWCCENMSNWFHTNCCDCAGSRLSREETHNKVYEMIERQIIPIE
;
A
#
# COMPACT_ATOMS: atom_id res chain seq x y z
N MET A 1 -7.27 -14.39 -13.23
CA MET A 1 -5.85 -14.09 -12.99
C MET A 1 -5.12 -15.40 -12.77
N LYS A 2 -3.98 -15.62 -13.41
CA LYS A 2 -3.17 -16.83 -13.19
C LYS A 2 -2.31 -16.66 -11.94
N ILE A 3 -2.18 -17.69 -11.11
CA ILE A 3 -1.32 -17.69 -9.92
C ILE A 3 -0.22 -18.72 -10.15
N VAL A 4 1.04 -18.32 -10.00
CA VAL A 4 2.19 -19.21 -10.12
C VAL A 4 2.90 -19.26 -8.77
N VAL A 5 2.92 -20.44 -8.18
CA VAL A 5 3.53 -20.69 -6.87
C VAL A 5 4.82 -21.47 -7.07
N PHE A 6 5.96 -20.82 -6.80
CA PHE A 6 7.23 -21.51 -6.68
C PHE A 6 7.30 -22.13 -5.29
N LEU A 7 7.51 -23.44 -5.20
CA LEU A 7 7.49 -24.18 -3.94
C LEU A 7 8.90 -24.67 -3.58
N ASP A 8 9.49 -24.09 -2.55
CA ASP A 8 10.78 -24.45 -1.93
C ASP A 8 10.56 -24.99 -0.52
N VAL A 9 9.81 -26.08 -0.44
CA VAL A 9 9.38 -26.75 0.79
C VAL A 9 9.80 -28.22 0.70
N ARG A 10 10.40 -28.74 1.77
CA ARG A 10 10.85 -30.13 1.91
C ARG A 10 9.87 -30.98 2.72
N SER A 11 9.18 -30.39 3.69
CA SER A 11 8.17 -31.11 4.48
C SER A 11 7.06 -31.68 3.58
N GLU A 12 6.88 -33.01 3.63
CA GLU A 12 5.83 -33.71 2.88
C GLU A 12 4.44 -33.22 3.27
N ALA A 13 4.22 -32.97 4.57
CA ALA A 13 2.94 -32.46 5.08
C ALA A 13 2.61 -31.07 4.52
N LEU A 14 3.59 -30.17 4.46
CA LEU A 14 3.39 -28.83 3.90
C LEU A 14 3.23 -28.87 2.37
N CYS A 15 3.99 -29.72 1.67
CA CYS A 15 3.79 -29.95 0.24
C CYS A 15 2.37 -30.46 -0.07
N ALA A 16 1.87 -31.42 0.71
CA ALA A 16 0.51 -31.92 0.57
C ALA A 16 -0.54 -30.84 0.86
N ALA A 17 -0.33 -30.01 1.88
CA ALA A 17 -1.21 -28.90 2.21
C ALA A 17 -1.25 -27.85 1.09
N VAL A 18 -0.10 -27.44 0.57
CA VAL A 18 -0.02 -26.50 -0.58
C VAL A 18 -0.73 -27.08 -1.79
N ALA A 19 -0.53 -28.36 -2.10
CA ALA A 19 -1.20 -29.02 -3.21
C ALA A 19 -2.73 -29.06 -3.02
N SER A 20 -3.19 -29.38 -1.81
CA SER A 20 -4.61 -29.40 -1.46
C SER A 20 -5.24 -28.02 -1.61
N GLU A 21 -4.62 -26.99 -1.02
CA GLU A 21 -5.15 -25.63 -1.06
C GLU A 21 -5.11 -25.06 -2.49
N ALA A 22 -4.03 -25.30 -3.25
CA ALA A 22 -3.97 -24.94 -4.67
C ALA A 22 -5.10 -25.58 -5.49
N ALA A 23 -5.44 -26.86 -5.22
CA ALA A 23 -6.54 -27.54 -5.90
C ALA A 23 -7.91 -26.91 -5.61
N THR A 24 -8.12 -26.33 -4.41
CA THR A 24 -9.39 -25.61 -4.10
C THR A 24 -9.58 -24.33 -4.92
N VAL A 25 -8.48 -23.70 -5.36
CA VAL A 25 -8.50 -22.51 -6.21
C VAL A 25 -8.66 -22.88 -7.70
N GLY A 26 -8.38 -24.13 -8.07
CA GLY A 26 -8.57 -24.71 -9.40
C GLY A 26 -7.45 -24.40 -10.40
N ASP A 27 -7.73 -24.57 -11.69
CA ASP A 27 -6.76 -24.49 -12.80
C ASP A 27 -6.07 -23.12 -12.97
N SER A 28 -6.50 -22.12 -12.20
CA SER A 28 -5.84 -20.83 -12.15
C SER A 28 -4.49 -20.86 -11.43
N VAL A 29 -4.20 -21.90 -10.62
CA VAL A 29 -2.95 -22.05 -9.87
C VAL A 29 -2.00 -23.04 -10.55
N GLU A 30 -0.77 -22.61 -10.82
CA GLU A 30 0.32 -23.45 -11.29
C GLU A 30 1.38 -23.61 -10.19
N LEU A 31 1.61 -24.84 -9.73
CA LEU A 31 2.69 -25.16 -8.78
C LEU A 31 3.99 -25.49 -9.52
N VAL A 32 5.09 -24.88 -9.10
CA VAL A 32 6.44 -25.09 -9.64
C VAL A 32 7.40 -25.50 -8.52
N HIS A 33 7.72 -26.78 -8.45
CA HIS A 33 8.65 -27.29 -7.42
C HIS A 33 10.09 -26.84 -7.68
N CYS A 34 10.71 -26.27 -6.66
CA CYS A 34 12.08 -25.75 -6.70
C CYS A 34 13.06 -26.75 -6.10
N HIS A 35 13.18 -27.95 -6.69
CA HIS A 35 13.94 -29.07 -6.11
C HIS A 35 15.30 -28.70 -5.46
N ASN A 36 16.18 -28.00 -6.19
CA ASN A 36 17.56 -27.72 -5.74
C ASN A 36 17.96 -26.23 -5.77
N SER A 37 17.28 -25.39 -6.55
CA SER A 37 17.64 -23.96 -6.67
C SER A 37 16.46 -23.13 -7.17
N VAL A 38 15.81 -22.44 -6.22
CA VAL A 38 14.78 -21.42 -6.50
C VAL A 38 15.29 -20.39 -7.52
N VAL A 39 16.53 -19.94 -7.39
CA VAL A 39 17.15 -18.94 -8.27
C VAL A 39 17.22 -19.43 -9.72
N GLN A 40 17.65 -20.67 -9.95
CA GLN A 40 17.75 -21.22 -11.32
C GLN A 40 16.36 -21.39 -11.95
N VAL A 41 15.38 -21.87 -11.18
CA VAL A 41 14.01 -22.11 -11.66
C VAL A 41 13.33 -20.77 -11.99
N LEU A 42 13.43 -19.78 -11.11
CA LEU A 42 12.96 -18.41 -11.36
C LEU A 42 13.59 -17.81 -12.63
N ARG A 43 14.92 -17.96 -12.82
CA ARG A 43 15.62 -17.45 -14.02
C ARG A 43 15.13 -18.08 -15.32
N ARG A 44 14.86 -19.40 -15.33
CA ARG A 44 14.40 -20.11 -16.53
C ARG A 44 13.00 -19.67 -16.95
N LYS A 45 12.07 -19.55 -16.00
CA LYS A 45 10.67 -19.19 -16.28
C LYS A 45 10.51 -17.77 -16.82
N ASN A 46 11.48 -16.89 -16.55
CA ASN A 46 11.52 -15.53 -17.12
C ASN A 46 11.67 -15.48 -18.66
N LYS A 47 12.20 -16.55 -19.28
CA LYS A 47 12.30 -16.62 -20.75
C LYS A 47 10.95 -16.94 -21.42
N GLN A 48 9.91 -17.30 -20.66
CA GLN A 48 8.66 -17.88 -21.16
C GLN A 48 7.41 -17.07 -20.77
N GLN A 49 7.42 -15.74 -20.93
CA GLN A 49 6.28 -14.82 -20.76
C GLN A 49 5.87 -14.51 -19.30
N GLU A 50 6.15 -13.28 -18.87
CA GLU A 50 5.36 -12.62 -17.82
C GLU A 50 4.14 -11.98 -18.52
N THR A 51 2.98 -12.65 -18.44
CA THR A 51 1.72 -12.07 -18.92
C THR A 51 1.20 -11.07 -17.88
N VAL A 52 0.56 -9.99 -18.34
CA VAL A 52 0.08 -8.86 -17.54
C VAL A 52 -0.95 -9.26 -16.44
N ASN A 53 -1.39 -10.52 -16.40
CA ASN A 53 -2.42 -11.02 -15.47
C ASN A 53 -1.96 -12.26 -14.68
N THR A 54 -0.67 -12.32 -14.32
CA THR A 54 -0.10 -13.39 -13.50
C THR A 54 0.41 -12.86 -12.16
N PHE A 55 -0.11 -13.43 -11.07
CA PHE A 55 0.45 -13.27 -9.73
C PHE A 55 1.50 -14.36 -9.48
N ILE A 56 2.70 -13.95 -9.06
CA ILE A 56 3.80 -14.88 -8.79
C ILE A 56 4.14 -14.81 -7.31
N CYS A 57 4.26 -15.97 -6.67
CA CYS A 57 4.74 -16.08 -5.31
C CYS A 57 5.76 -17.21 -5.12
N LEU A 58 6.49 -17.16 -4.02
CA LEU A 58 7.40 -18.21 -3.56
C LEU A 58 6.97 -18.66 -2.16
N ILE A 59 6.59 -19.92 -1.98
CA ILE A 59 6.41 -20.52 -0.64
C ILE A 59 7.71 -21.25 -0.29
N THR A 60 8.28 -20.97 0.88
CA THR A 60 9.57 -21.54 1.31
C THR A 60 9.62 -21.79 2.81
N GLU A 61 10.35 -22.82 3.24
CA GLU A 61 10.66 -23.06 4.66
C GLU A 61 11.85 -22.21 5.17
N LYS A 62 12.51 -21.45 4.30
CA LYS A 62 13.64 -20.59 4.65
C LYS A 62 13.15 -19.19 4.99
N GLY A 63 13.62 -18.57 6.08
CA GLY A 63 12.95 -17.37 6.60
C GLY A 63 13.77 -16.14 6.89
N SER A 64 14.78 -15.87 6.09
CA SER A 64 15.39 -14.54 6.19
C SER A 64 16.05 -14.06 4.92
N LEU A 65 16.36 -12.76 4.93
CA LEU A 65 17.37 -12.10 4.09
C LEU A 65 18.75 -12.75 4.04
N LYS A 66 18.97 -13.87 4.75
CA LYS A 66 20.21 -14.65 4.65
C LYS A 66 20.12 -15.72 3.56
N ASP A 67 18.93 -16.15 3.12
CA ASP A 67 18.79 -17.12 2.03
C ASP A 67 18.81 -16.44 0.65
N ALA A 68 19.65 -16.96 -0.24
CA ALA A 68 19.82 -16.41 -1.58
C ALA A 68 18.55 -16.49 -2.44
N GLY A 69 17.71 -17.51 -2.26
CA GLY A 69 16.43 -17.65 -2.95
C GLY A 69 15.43 -16.59 -2.51
N VAL A 70 15.29 -16.37 -1.20
CA VAL A 70 14.44 -15.32 -0.62
C VAL A 70 14.90 -13.93 -1.07
N VAL A 71 16.19 -13.61 -0.92
CA VAL A 71 16.77 -12.33 -1.38
C VAL A 71 16.54 -12.11 -2.87
N TYR A 72 16.73 -13.15 -3.69
CA TYR A 72 16.52 -13.07 -5.13
C TYR A 72 15.03 -12.86 -5.47
N ALA A 73 14.12 -13.57 -4.80
CA ALA A 73 12.68 -13.40 -4.97
C ALA A 73 12.25 -11.96 -4.62
N LEU A 74 12.64 -11.45 -3.46
CA LEU A 74 12.19 -10.17 -2.93
C LEU A 74 12.83 -8.96 -3.60
N PHE A 75 14.15 -8.95 -3.75
CA PHE A 75 14.87 -7.76 -4.22
C PHE A 75 15.16 -7.76 -5.71
N ARG A 76 15.30 -8.95 -6.31
CA ARG A 76 15.57 -9.06 -7.75
C ARG A 76 14.30 -9.31 -8.57
N ARG A 77 13.40 -10.17 -8.10
CA ARG A 77 12.17 -10.52 -8.83
C ARG A 77 10.92 -9.80 -8.37
N ARG A 78 10.94 -9.17 -7.18
CA ARG A 78 9.79 -8.47 -6.60
C ARG A 78 8.54 -9.35 -6.55
N ILE A 79 8.72 -10.62 -6.20
CA ILE A 79 7.60 -11.55 -6.03
C ILE A 79 7.23 -11.65 -4.55
N ALA A 80 5.96 -11.89 -4.28
CA ALA A 80 5.51 -12.13 -2.92
C ALA A 80 6.13 -13.44 -2.43
N VAL A 81 6.66 -13.47 -1.21
CA VAL A 81 7.16 -14.71 -0.62
C VAL A 81 6.09 -15.22 0.36
N LEU A 82 6.13 -16.48 0.79
CA LEU A 82 5.52 -17.00 2.00
C LEU A 82 6.59 -17.79 2.73
N SER A 83 7.11 -17.24 3.82
CA SER A 83 8.11 -17.94 4.61
C SER A 83 7.44 -18.70 5.74
N LEU A 84 7.75 -19.99 5.83
CA LEU A 84 7.22 -20.89 6.83
C LEU A 84 8.27 -21.20 7.91
N GLU A 85 9.26 -20.31 8.12
CA GLU A 85 10.34 -20.53 9.09
C GLU A 85 9.86 -20.59 10.55
N GLU A 86 10.65 -21.31 11.37
CA GLU A 86 10.64 -21.31 12.83
C GLU A 86 11.16 -19.96 13.39
N GLY A 87 10.42 -18.86 13.20
CA GLY A 87 10.76 -17.60 13.88
C GLY A 87 10.71 -17.75 15.40
N SER A 88 11.63 -17.14 16.15
CA SER A 88 11.66 -17.22 17.62
C SER A 88 10.30 -16.84 18.21
N ILE A 89 9.79 -17.72 19.06
CA ILE A 89 8.44 -17.85 19.65
C ILE A 89 8.08 -16.67 20.61
N ALA A 90 8.62 -15.47 20.41
CA ALA A 90 8.52 -14.37 21.36
C ALA A 90 7.32 -13.42 21.14
N SER A 91 6.52 -13.61 20.08
CA SER A 91 5.33 -12.79 19.81
C SER A 91 4.13 -13.67 19.42
N PRO A 92 2.91 -13.39 19.93
CA PRO A 92 1.69 -14.17 19.63
C PRO A 92 1.25 -14.10 18.16
N SER A 93 1.95 -13.32 17.33
CA SER A 93 1.81 -13.30 15.88
C SER A 93 3.19 -13.45 15.25
N ILE A 94 3.43 -14.52 14.48
CA ILE A 94 4.58 -14.58 13.57
C ILE A 94 4.20 -13.74 12.34
N PRO A 95 4.89 -12.62 12.04
CA PRO A 95 4.81 -12.05 10.72
C PRO A 95 5.49 -13.07 9.80
N LEU A 96 4.71 -13.90 9.13
CA LEU A 96 5.23 -15.03 8.34
C LEU A 96 5.98 -14.59 7.08
N LEU A 97 6.47 -13.34 7.01
CA LEU A 97 7.06 -12.76 5.83
C LEU A 97 7.65 -11.35 5.94
N GLU A 98 8.63 -11.13 5.08
CA GLU A 98 9.16 -9.82 4.71
C GLU A 98 8.31 -9.06 3.66
N THR A 99 7.35 -9.69 2.95
CA THR A 99 6.45 -9.00 1.98
C THR A 99 4.95 -9.28 2.09
N ILE A 100 4.51 -10.36 2.73
CA ILE A 100 3.10 -10.57 3.10
C ILE A 100 2.97 -10.49 4.61
N SER A 101 3.28 -9.32 5.14
CA SER A 101 3.26 -9.03 6.59
C SER A 101 1.86 -9.11 7.22
N SER A 102 0.83 -9.25 6.39
CA SER A 102 -0.59 -9.26 6.78
C SER A 102 -1.13 -10.63 7.19
N LEU A 103 -0.40 -11.73 6.96
CA LEU A 103 -0.84 -13.05 7.39
C LEU A 103 -0.58 -13.23 8.89
N HIS A 104 -1.65 -13.10 9.68
CA HIS A 104 -1.65 -13.35 11.11
C HIS A 104 -2.14 -14.78 11.35
N VAL A 105 -1.34 -15.59 12.02
CA VAL A 105 -1.68 -16.98 12.34
C VAL A 105 -1.37 -17.26 13.80
N ASP A 106 -2.33 -17.88 14.49
CA ASP A 106 -2.19 -18.30 15.88
C ASP A 106 -1.25 -19.51 16.02
N LEU A 107 -0.42 -19.49 17.06
CA LEU A 107 0.56 -20.51 17.40
C LEU A 107 0.07 -21.50 18.46
N SER A 108 -1.13 -21.33 19.00
CA SER A 108 -1.68 -22.16 20.09
C SER A 108 -1.69 -23.67 19.79
N GLY A 109 -1.66 -24.07 18.52
CA GLY A 109 -1.59 -25.47 18.06
C GLY A 109 -0.20 -26.01 17.70
N GLY A 110 0.88 -25.26 17.96
CA GLY A 110 2.25 -25.62 17.57
C GLY A 110 2.62 -25.19 16.15
N LEU A 111 3.92 -25.32 15.82
CA LEU A 111 4.51 -24.77 14.60
C LEU A 111 3.88 -25.31 13.31
N LEU A 112 3.77 -26.65 13.17
CA LEU A 112 3.23 -27.26 11.96
C LEU A 112 1.77 -26.81 11.73
N GLN A 113 0.96 -26.76 12.78
CA GLN A 113 -0.41 -26.29 12.68
C GLN A 113 -0.48 -24.83 12.21
N ALA A 114 0.39 -23.97 12.74
CA ALA A 114 0.49 -22.59 12.30
C ALA A 114 0.93 -22.47 10.83
N GLN A 115 1.92 -23.25 10.40
CA GLN A 115 2.35 -23.27 8.98
C GLN A 115 1.21 -23.74 8.06
N LEU A 116 0.45 -24.76 8.46
CA LEU A 116 -0.71 -25.25 7.70
C LEU A 116 -1.82 -24.18 7.61
N LEU A 117 -2.11 -23.49 8.71
CA LEU A 117 -3.05 -22.37 8.74
C LEU A 117 -2.57 -21.21 7.86
N ALA A 118 -1.25 -20.94 7.82
CA ALA A 118 -0.67 -19.93 6.97
C ALA A 118 -0.83 -20.24 5.48
N VAL A 119 -0.57 -21.49 5.09
CA VAL A 119 -0.79 -21.97 3.71
C VAL A 119 -2.26 -21.79 3.32
N LYS A 120 -3.18 -22.23 4.18
CA LYS A 120 -4.63 -22.05 3.95
C LYS A 120 -5.03 -20.57 3.83
N ALA A 121 -4.53 -19.73 4.73
CA ALA A 121 -4.81 -18.30 4.70
C ALA A 121 -4.24 -17.60 3.46
N PHE A 122 -3.07 -18.06 2.99
CA PHE A 122 -2.43 -17.57 1.77
C PHE A 122 -3.25 -17.89 0.52
N PHE A 123 -3.75 -19.12 0.39
CA PHE A 123 -4.53 -19.59 -0.75
C PHE A 123 -5.99 -19.14 -0.78
N SER A 124 -6.42 -18.33 0.19
CA SER A 124 -7.78 -17.77 0.24
C SER A 124 -8.00 -16.66 -0.80
N PHE A 125 -7.78 -16.97 -2.07
CA PHE A 125 -8.07 -16.13 -3.24
C PHE A 125 -9.58 -16.14 -3.52
N ASN A 126 -10.13 -15.01 -3.94
CA ASN A 126 -11.56 -14.89 -4.26
C ASN A 126 -11.73 -14.12 -5.58
N ALA A 127 -12.80 -14.42 -6.31
CA ALA A 127 -13.13 -13.79 -7.59
C ALA A 127 -13.64 -12.34 -7.46
N THR A 128 -13.81 -11.83 -6.23
CA THR A 128 -14.26 -10.45 -6.01
C THR A 128 -13.19 -9.46 -6.47
N VAL A 129 -13.63 -8.40 -7.15
CA VAL A 129 -12.75 -7.34 -7.63
C VAL A 129 -12.20 -6.55 -6.43
N SER A 130 -10.87 -6.47 -6.34
CA SER A 130 -10.19 -5.62 -5.37
C SER A 130 -10.38 -4.14 -5.69
N GLN A 131 -10.41 -3.29 -4.65
CA GLN A 131 -10.58 -1.85 -4.77
C GLN A 131 -9.49 -1.12 -3.99
N VAL A 132 -8.81 -0.19 -4.63
CA VAL A 132 -7.81 0.70 -4.03
C VAL A 132 -8.45 2.07 -3.78
N ILE A 133 -8.72 2.36 -2.51
CA ILE A 133 -9.27 3.62 -2.02
C ILE A 133 -8.14 4.40 -1.35
N VAL A 134 -7.91 5.63 -1.76
CA VAL A 134 -6.82 6.47 -1.25
C VAL A 134 -7.36 7.71 -0.58
N PHE A 135 -6.90 8.00 0.63
CA PHE A 135 -7.11 9.28 1.30
C PHE A 135 -5.93 10.22 1.03
N GLU A 136 -6.22 11.38 0.47
CA GLU A 136 -5.27 12.49 0.30
C GLU A 136 -5.75 13.72 1.08
N GLY A 137 -4.85 14.65 1.33
CA GLY A 137 -5.14 15.76 2.22
C GLY A 137 -3.92 16.49 2.74
N GLY A 138 -4.10 17.76 3.12
CA GLY A 138 -3.07 18.54 3.81
C GLY A 138 -2.73 17.98 5.20
N ASP A 139 -1.73 18.55 5.85
CA ASP A 139 -1.32 18.11 7.18
C ASP A 139 -2.38 18.48 8.22
N GLY A 140 -2.62 17.58 9.18
CA GLY A 140 -3.60 17.78 10.24
C GLY A 140 -5.08 17.57 9.85
N VAL A 141 -5.41 17.30 8.59
CA VAL A 141 -6.80 17.10 8.15
C VAL A 141 -7.46 15.83 8.70
N GLY A 142 -6.66 14.85 9.15
CA GLY A 142 -7.16 13.62 9.79
C GLY A 142 -7.26 12.41 8.86
N LYS A 143 -6.41 12.31 7.83
CA LYS A 143 -6.33 11.16 6.92
C LYS A 143 -6.24 9.83 7.67
N ALA A 144 -5.25 9.66 8.55
CA ALA A 144 -5.09 8.44 9.35
C ALA A 144 -6.33 8.07 10.17
N THR A 145 -7.07 9.08 10.65
CA THR A 145 -8.33 8.85 11.35
C THR A 145 -9.41 8.33 10.40
N GLN A 146 -9.56 8.95 9.23
CA GLN A 146 -10.55 8.53 8.23
C GLN A 146 -10.21 7.16 7.60
N THR A 147 -8.94 6.89 7.34
CA THR A 147 -8.44 5.56 6.93
C THR A 147 -8.85 4.50 7.95
N ARG A 148 -8.57 4.71 9.24
CA ARG A 148 -8.92 3.76 10.30
C ARG A 148 -10.43 3.56 10.44
N LEU A 149 -11.21 4.65 10.40
CA LEU A 149 -12.67 4.56 10.48
C LEU A 149 -13.24 3.77 9.30
N LEU A 150 -12.76 4.02 8.08
CA LEU A 150 -13.18 3.27 6.90
C LEU A 150 -12.78 1.79 6.97
N VAL A 151 -11.55 1.49 7.42
CA VAL A 151 -11.10 0.10 7.60
C VAL A 151 -12.02 -0.63 8.57
N ASN A 152 -12.27 -0.06 9.76
CA ASN A 152 -13.14 -0.67 10.76
C ASN A 152 -14.55 -0.89 10.20
N ARG A 153 -15.12 0.14 9.57
CA ARG A 153 -16.46 0.07 8.99
C ARG A 153 -16.60 -1.05 7.96
N LEU A 154 -15.66 -1.12 7.01
CA LEU A 154 -15.68 -2.14 5.97
C LEU A 154 -15.46 -3.56 6.54
N VAL A 155 -14.66 -3.70 7.60
CA VAL A 155 -14.49 -4.98 8.32
C VAL A 155 -15.79 -5.39 9.02
N ASP A 156 -16.48 -4.45 9.69
CA ASP A 156 -17.78 -4.69 10.33
C ASP A 156 -18.86 -5.09 9.30
N GLU A 157 -18.74 -4.61 8.06
CA GLU A 157 -19.57 -4.99 6.91
C GLU A 157 -19.16 -6.34 6.28
N GLY A 158 -18.18 -7.04 6.83
CA GLY A 158 -17.74 -8.36 6.40
C GLY A 158 -16.77 -8.36 5.22
N HIS A 159 -16.23 -7.20 4.83
CA HIS A 159 -15.20 -7.13 3.80
C HIS A 159 -13.83 -7.51 4.33
N ARG A 160 -13.02 -8.15 3.48
CA ARG A 160 -11.58 -8.25 3.71
C ARG A 160 -10.94 -6.91 3.38
N VAL A 161 -10.26 -6.31 4.35
CA VAL A 161 -9.66 -4.98 4.21
C VAL A 161 -8.21 -5.00 4.67
N SER A 162 -7.35 -4.34 3.91
CA SER A 162 -5.96 -4.06 4.28
C SER A 162 -5.65 -2.58 4.11
N SER A 163 -4.72 -2.06 4.90
CA SER A 163 -4.31 -0.67 4.82
C SER A 163 -2.81 -0.46 4.92
N ILE A 164 -2.30 0.59 4.27
CA ILE A 164 -0.93 1.07 4.41
C ILE A 164 -0.95 2.59 4.50
N GLU A 165 -0.11 3.13 5.37
CA GLU A 165 0.24 4.56 5.39
C GLU A 165 1.54 4.79 4.64
N PHE A 166 1.56 5.80 3.76
CA PHE A 166 2.73 6.22 3.01
C PHE A 166 3.20 7.64 3.38
N PRO A 167 4.51 7.91 3.49
CA PRO A 167 5.60 6.96 3.35
C PRO A 167 5.63 5.95 4.50
N SER A 168 5.96 4.70 4.18
CA SER A 168 6.01 3.63 5.18
C SER A 168 7.44 3.43 5.66
N GLU A 169 7.59 3.30 6.98
CA GLU A 169 8.86 3.04 7.66
C GLU A 169 9.26 1.55 7.63
N ARG A 170 8.40 0.68 7.08
CA ARG A 170 8.66 -0.78 7.00
C ARG A 170 9.66 -1.16 5.90
N ASN A 171 10.31 -0.20 5.25
CA ASN A 171 11.35 -0.46 4.26
C ASN A 171 12.47 0.60 4.32
N ARG A 172 13.61 0.27 3.69
CA ARG A 172 14.82 1.11 3.65
C ARG A 172 14.62 2.54 3.12
N TYR A 173 13.61 2.77 2.29
CA TYR A 173 13.33 4.10 1.76
C TYR A 173 12.61 4.97 2.80
N GLY A 174 11.92 4.37 3.78
CA GLY A 174 11.29 5.08 4.89
C GLY A 174 12.32 5.83 5.73
N GLU A 175 13.38 5.14 6.18
CA GLU A 175 14.46 5.76 6.95
C GLU A 175 15.14 6.92 6.20
N LEU A 176 15.40 6.73 4.91
CA LEU A 176 15.97 7.76 4.05
C LEU A 176 15.02 8.96 3.91
N LEU A 177 13.73 8.71 3.68
CA LEU A 177 12.71 9.76 3.61
C LEU A 177 12.61 10.52 4.92
N ARG A 178 12.66 9.84 6.07
CA ARG A 178 12.68 10.46 7.40
C ARG A 178 13.89 11.36 7.58
N GLU A 179 15.09 10.92 7.16
CA GLU A 179 16.31 11.73 7.24
C GLU A 179 16.18 13.00 6.38
N VAL A 180 15.68 12.87 5.14
CA VAL A 180 15.46 14.02 4.24
C VAL A 180 14.39 14.96 4.81
N LEU A 181 13.26 14.41 5.27
CA LEU A 181 12.14 15.16 5.85
C LEU A 181 12.46 15.82 7.19
N SER A 182 13.52 15.39 7.88
CA SER A 182 13.97 16.01 9.14
C SER A 182 14.58 17.41 8.96
N GLY A 183 14.80 17.86 7.73
CA GLY A 183 15.42 19.15 7.43
C GLY A 183 16.94 19.19 7.63
N LYS A 184 17.54 18.11 8.16
CA LYS A 184 19.01 17.99 8.38
C LYS A 184 19.83 18.04 7.08
N LYS A 185 19.18 17.90 5.92
CA LYS A 185 19.81 17.88 4.58
C LYS A 185 19.41 19.08 3.71
N GLY A 186 18.77 20.10 4.28
CA GLY A 186 18.20 21.24 3.55
C GLY A 186 16.70 21.37 3.76
N GLY A 187 16.14 22.53 3.41
CA GLY A 187 14.71 22.81 3.48
C GLY A 187 13.95 22.28 2.28
N ILE A 188 12.61 22.43 2.31
CA ILE A 188 11.71 21.96 1.26
C ILE A 188 11.99 22.55 -0.14
N GLN A 189 12.63 23.72 -0.20
CA GLN A 189 13.01 24.41 -1.43
C GLN A 189 14.35 23.93 -2.01
N ASP A 190 15.19 23.28 -1.19
CA ASP A 190 16.51 22.80 -1.60
C ASP A 190 16.46 21.42 -2.27
N LEU A 191 15.26 20.81 -2.33
CA LEU A 191 15.04 19.49 -2.87
C LEU A 191 14.39 19.56 -4.25
N ASP A 192 15.07 19.00 -5.26
CA ASP A 192 14.49 18.79 -6.59
C ASP A 192 13.19 17.98 -6.48
N PRO A 193 12.03 18.53 -6.89
CA PRO A 193 10.74 17.85 -6.80
C PRO A 193 10.70 16.49 -7.52
N LYS A 194 11.44 16.34 -8.63
CA LYS A 194 11.52 15.10 -9.40
C LYS A 194 12.29 14.05 -8.63
N LEU A 195 13.49 14.37 -8.12
CA LEU A 195 14.27 13.44 -7.31
C LEU A 195 13.53 13.02 -6.05
N PHE A 196 12.85 13.98 -5.40
CA PHE A 196 12.11 13.70 -4.19
C PHE A 196 10.86 12.83 -4.45
N SER A 197 10.15 13.08 -5.55
CA SER A 197 9.03 12.23 -5.99
C SER A 197 9.46 10.78 -6.24
N LEU A 198 10.68 10.57 -6.76
CA LEU A 198 11.24 9.24 -7.01
C LEU A 198 11.49 8.48 -5.71
N LEU A 199 12.00 9.13 -4.66
CA LEU A 199 12.19 8.48 -3.35
C LEU A 199 10.87 7.96 -2.77
N PHE A 200 9.80 8.76 -2.83
CA PHE A 200 8.46 8.32 -2.44
C PHE A 200 7.95 7.17 -3.32
N SER A 201 8.20 7.23 -4.63
CA SER A 201 7.80 6.18 -5.57
C SER A 201 8.50 4.86 -5.26
N MET A 202 9.78 4.90 -4.91
CA MET A 202 10.55 3.72 -4.50
C MET A 202 10.07 3.16 -3.15
N ASN A 203 9.68 4.02 -2.21
CA ASN A 203 9.07 3.61 -0.96
C ASN A 203 7.76 2.84 -1.18
N ARG A 204 6.89 3.31 -2.09
CA ARG A 204 5.66 2.60 -2.49
C ARG A 204 5.93 1.32 -3.27
N PHE A 205 6.87 1.37 -4.22
CA PHE A 205 7.25 0.22 -5.04
C PHE A 205 7.75 -0.97 -4.22
N ALA A 206 8.37 -0.73 -3.07
CA ALA A 206 8.75 -1.81 -2.16
C ALA A 206 7.55 -2.62 -1.63
N PHE A 207 6.33 -2.08 -1.63
CA PHE A 207 5.10 -2.78 -1.26
C PHE A 207 4.34 -3.37 -2.46
N LEU A 208 4.86 -3.25 -3.69
CA LEU A 208 4.21 -3.82 -4.86
C LEU A 208 3.83 -5.31 -4.68
N PRO A 209 4.70 -6.20 -4.14
CA PRO A 209 4.33 -7.59 -3.94
C PRO A 209 3.16 -7.77 -2.95
N GLU A 210 3.12 -6.97 -1.88
CA GLU A 210 2.05 -6.99 -0.87
C GLU A 210 0.72 -6.50 -1.48
N LEU A 211 0.77 -5.39 -2.21
CA LEU A 211 -0.37 -4.82 -2.90
C LEU A 211 -0.92 -5.80 -3.94
N GLN A 212 -0.06 -6.41 -4.75
CA GLN A 212 -0.48 -7.42 -5.72
C GLN A 212 -1.15 -8.60 -5.01
N TYR A 213 -0.55 -9.12 -3.94
CA TYR A 213 -1.17 -10.20 -3.17
C TYR A 213 -2.58 -9.85 -2.66
N TRP A 214 -2.78 -8.63 -2.15
CA TRP A 214 -4.12 -8.17 -1.74
C TRP A 214 -5.08 -8.05 -2.92
N MET A 215 -4.62 -7.51 -4.05
CA MET A 215 -5.42 -7.42 -5.27
C MET A 215 -5.90 -8.80 -5.73
N CYS A 216 -5.02 -9.80 -5.68
CA CYS A 216 -5.32 -11.19 -6.03
C CYS A 216 -6.37 -11.85 -5.15
N ARG A 217 -6.49 -11.38 -3.91
CA ARG A 217 -7.39 -11.92 -2.89
C ARG A 217 -8.73 -11.20 -2.82
N GLY A 218 -8.97 -10.23 -3.70
CA GLY A 218 -10.16 -9.40 -3.67
C GLY A 218 -10.26 -8.55 -2.40
N THR A 219 -9.13 -8.26 -1.75
CA THR A 219 -9.06 -7.45 -0.53
C THR A 219 -9.30 -5.99 -0.88
N LYS A 220 -10.21 -5.29 -0.18
CA LYS A 220 -10.30 -3.83 -0.26
C LYS A 220 -9.02 -3.21 0.34
N ILE A 221 -8.35 -2.35 -0.40
CA ILE A 221 -7.09 -1.70 -0.01
C ILE A 221 -7.39 -0.23 0.29
N VAL A 222 -7.22 0.18 1.55
CA VAL A 222 -7.43 1.56 1.99
C VAL A 222 -6.08 2.20 2.35
N LEU A 223 -5.68 3.23 1.61
CA LEU A 223 -4.35 3.83 1.75
C LEU A 223 -4.45 5.25 2.33
N ASP A 224 -3.66 5.52 3.38
CA ASP A 224 -3.36 6.90 3.79
C ASP A 224 -2.18 7.40 2.96
N ARG A 225 -2.47 8.28 2.01
CA ARG A 225 -1.60 8.72 0.92
C ARG A 225 -1.23 7.58 -0.04
N TYR A 226 -0.94 7.93 -1.29
CA TYR A 226 -0.37 6.98 -2.27
C TYR A 226 0.51 7.69 -3.31
N TYR A 227 0.61 7.19 -4.54
CA TYR A 227 1.30 7.93 -5.62
C TYR A 227 0.64 9.29 -5.89
N THR A 228 -0.65 9.38 -5.59
CA THR A 228 -1.48 10.60 -5.64
C THR A 228 -0.96 11.72 -4.74
N ALA A 229 -0.23 11.41 -3.66
CA ALA A 229 0.38 12.42 -2.81
C ALA A 229 1.47 13.23 -3.53
N ASN A 230 2.19 12.62 -4.48
CA ASN A 230 3.14 13.34 -5.32
C ASN A 230 2.44 14.36 -6.22
N CYS A 231 1.19 14.08 -6.65
CA CYS A 231 0.41 15.01 -7.46
C CYS A 231 0.13 16.30 -6.69
N GLY A 232 -0.29 16.21 -5.42
CA GLY A 232 -0.52 17.41 -4.61
C GLY A 232 0.76 18.10 -4.13
N HIS A 233 1.72 17.35 -3.59
CA HIS A 233 2.87 17.93 -2.89
C HIS A 233 4.05 18.31 -3.78
N GLN A 234 4.30 17.54 -4.84
CA GLN A 234 5.45 17.78 -5.72
C GLN A 234 5.03 18.58 -6.95
N ALA A 235 3.86 18.34 -7.54
CA ALA A 235 3.39 19.17 -8.66
C ALA A 235 3.11 20.61 -8.22
N SER A 236 2.72 20.86 -6.96
CA SER A 236 2.59 22.21 -6.42
C SER A 236 3.92 22.98 -6.34
N LYS A 237 5.07 22.36 -6.61
CA LYS A 237 6.36 23.07 -6.68
C LYS A 237 6.68 23.58 -8.08
N PHE A 238 5.85 23.24 -9.08
CA PHE A 238 5.97 23.71 -10.45
C PHE A 238 4.98 24.85 -10.75
N PRO A 239 5.28 25.69 -11.76
CA PRO A 239 4.31 26.61 -12.36
C PRO A 239 3.02 25.89 -12.77
N GLU A 240 1.88 26.58 -12.74
CA GLU A 240 0.55 25.97 -12.94
C GLU A 240 0.43 25.25 -14.29
N GLU A 241 0.99 25.83 -15.33
CA GLU A 241 1.05 25.33 -16.71
C GLU A 241 1.87 24.04 -16.85
N GLU A 242 2.83 23.77 -15.96
CA GLU A 242 3.68 22.58 -16.01
C GLU A 242 3.12 21.40 -15.19
N ARG A 243 2.15 21.65 -14.29
CA ARG A 243 1.65 20.65 -13.34
C ARG A 243 1.05 19.44 -14.01
N ALA A 244 0.22 19.65 -15.04
CA ALA A 244 -0.44 18.58 -15.77
C ALA A 244 0.59 17.63 -16.42
N GLY A 245 1.63 18.18 -17.04
CA GLY A 245 2.72 17.40 -17.63
C GLY A 245 3.50 16.60 -16.59
N PHE A 246 3.81 17.22 -15.45
CA PHE A 246 4.50 16.52 -14.35
C PHE A 246 3.65 15.40 -13.73
N ILE A 247 2.35 15.63 -13.51
CA ILE A 247 1.40 14.61 -13.02
C ILE A 247 1.32 13.45 -14.02
N GLY A 248 1.24 13.73 -15.32
CA GLY A 248 1.27 12.70 -16.36
C GLY A 248 2.55 11.84 -16.32
N HIS A 249 3.71 12.47 -16.09
CA HIS A 249 4.97 11.73 -15.88
C HIS A 249 4.95 10.86 -14.62
N LEU A 250 4.39 11.36 -13.51
CA LEU A 250 4.25 10.58 -12.28
C LEU A 250 3.37 9.35 -12.51
N GLN A 251 2.23 9.49 -13.18
CA GLN A 251 1.35 8.37 -13.50
C GLN A 251 2.02 7.36 -14.43
N LEU A 252 2.71 7.83 -15.47
CA LEU A 252 3.47 6.95 -16.37
C LEU A 252 4.54 6.16 -15.59
N MET A 253 5.24 6.81 -14.67
CA MET A 253 6.30 6.17 -13.91
C MET A 253 5.74 5.22 -12.84
N GLU A 254 4.84 5.68 -11.98
CA GLU A 254 4.36 4.91 -10.83
C GLU A 254 3.38 3.80 -11.22
N VAL A 255 2.43 4.09 -12.11
CA VAL A 255 1.39 3.13 -12.52
C VAL A 255 1.84 2.28 -13.70
N SER A 256 2.38 2.88 -14.76
CA SER A 256 2.70 2.11 -15.98
C SER A 256 4.06 1.40 -15.90
N TRP A 257 5.12 2.08 -15.43
CA TRP A 257 6.47 1.50 -15.37
C TRP A 257 6.69 0.66 -14.11
N LEU A 258 6.39 1.21 -12.92
CA LEU A 258 6.53 0.51 -11.65
C LEU A 258 5.37 -0.44 -11.36
N ARG A 259 4.30 -0.41 -12.17
CA ARG A 259 3.15 -1.33 -12.10
C ARG A 259 2.41 -1.30 -10.77
N LEU A 260 2.48 -0.17 -10.05
CA LEU A 260 1.65 0.03 -8.86
C LEU A 260 0.16 -0.06 -9.26
N PRO A 261 -0.68 -0.76 -8.47
CA PRO A 261 -2.11 -0.81 -8.74
C PRO A 261 -2.72 0.61 -8.82
N PRO A 262 -3.49 0.94 -9.87
CA PRO A 262 -4.12 2.25 -9.96
C PRO A 262 -5.15 2.41 -8.83
N ALA A 263 -5.29 3.63 -8.31
CA ALA A 263 -6.34 3.95 -7.36
C ALA A 263 -7.71 3.91 -8.06
N ASN A 264 -8.66 3.14 -7.53
CA ASN A 264 -10.05 3.16 -7.99
C ASN A 264 -10.73 4.46 -7.57
N LEU A 265 -10.42 4.93 -6.36
CA LEU A 265 -11.02 6.12 -5.77
C LEU A 265 -9.96 6.90 -4.99
N VAL A 266 -9.86 8.20 -5.27
CA VAL A 266 -8.99 9.12 -4.53
C VAL A 266 -9.87 10.17 -3.85
N LEU A 267 -9.82 10.20 -2.52
CA LEU A 267 -10.61 11.06 -1.67
C LEU A 267 -9.72 12.14 -1.06
N TYR A 268 -9.82 13.34 -1.60
CA TYR A 268 -9.17 14.51 -1.04
C TYR A 268 -10.02 15.07 0.12
N LEU A 269 -9.47 15.01 1.33
CA LEU A 269 -10.04 15.69 2.49
C LEU A 269 -9.67 17.17 2.41
N ASP A 270 -10.62 18.00 1.97
CA ASP A 270 -10.40 19.42 1.78
C ASP A 270 -10.60 20.17 3.09
N LEU A 271 -9.49 20.60 3.70
CA LEU A 271 -9.47 21.46 4.87
C LEU A 271 -8.54 22.65 4.60
N PRO A 272 -9.04 23.90 4.65
CA PRO A 272 -8.21 25.08 4.51
C PRO A 272 -7.03 25.10 5.50
N PRO A 273 -5.83 25.54 5.10
CA PRO A 273 -4.64 25.52 5.96
C PRO A 273 -4.80 26.22 7.32
N HIS A 274 -5.63 27.27 7.40
CA HIS A 274 -5.89 27.98 8.66
C HIS A 274 -6.70 27.14 9.67
N ALA A 275 -7.69 26.39 9.19
CA ALA A 275 -8.50 25.49 10.00
C ALA A 275 -7.68 24.28 10.44
N ALA A 276 -6.87 23.73 9.53
CA ALA A 276 -5.90 22.67 9.85
C ALA A 276 -4.93 23.12 10.95
N PHE A 277 -4.36 24.33 10.83
CA PHE A 277 -3.43 24.88 11.82
C PHE A 277 -4.06 25.05 13.20
N SER A 278 -5.30 25.53 13.26
CA SER A 278 -6.03 25.70 14.52
C SER A 278 -6.28 24.34 15.20
N ALA A 279 -6.70 23.33 14.43
CA ALA A 279 -6.90 21.99 14.96
C ALA A 279 -5.59 21.33 15.43
N MET A 280 -4.49 21.55 14.70
CA MET A 280 -3.17 21.04 15.04
C MET A 280 -2.61 21.62 16.34
N LYS A 281 -2.91 22.88 16.67
CA LYS A 281 -2.53 23.51 17.93
C LYS A 281 -3.26 22.95 19.16
N ALA A 282 -4.47 22.42 18.94
CA ALA A 282 -5.31 21.89 20.00
C ALA A 282 -4.99 20.43 20.38
N ASP A 283 -4.10 19.76 19.64
CA ASP A 283 -3.74 18.36 19.88
C ASP A 283 -2.50 18.23 20.79
N PRO A 284 -2.65 17.81 22.05
CA PRO A 284 -1.56 17.72 23.01
C PRO A 284 -0.62 16.52 22.77
N ASN A 285 -1.00 15.56 21.92
CA ASN A 285 -0.24 14.31 21.70
C ASN A 285 0.64 14.34 20.44
N ARG A 286 0.86 15.52 19.86
CA ARG A 286 1.54 15.63 18.57
C ARG A 286 3.07 15.63 18.69
N GLY A 287 3.71 14.82 17.85
CA GLY A 287 5.18 14.75 17.73
C GLY A 287 5.81 15.97 17.04
N SER A 288 7.12 15.88 16.77
CA SER A 288 7.88 16.93 16.07
C SER A 288 7.41 17.11 14.62
N LEU A 289 7.23 18.36 14.19
CA LEU A 289 6.76 18.71 12.85
C LEU A 289 7.84 18.48 11.77
N ASP A 290 7.44 18.01 10.59
CA ASP A 290 8.33 17.83 9.43
C ASP A 290 8.46 19.10 8.55
N ILE A 291 9.28 19.03 7.48
CA ILE A 291 9.49 20.17 6.56
C ILE A 291 8.24 20.61 5.78
N HIS A 292 7.28 19.71 5.52
CA HIS A 292 6.00 20.05 4.88
C HIS A 292 5.05 20.69 5.90
N GLU A 293 5.06 20.19 7.13
CA GLU A 293 4.24 20.69 8.22
C GLU A 293 4.71 22.07 8.73
N THR A 294 6.00 22.35 8.65
CA THR A 294 6.60 23.66 8.95
C THR A 294 6.65 24.61 7.76
N ALA A 295 6.27 24.14 6.57
CA ALA A 295 6.27 24.96 5.37
C ALA A 295 5.34 26.17 5.49
N GLN A 296 5.70 27.24 4.77
CA GLN A 296 4.96 28.49 4.74
C GLN A 296 3.51 28.28 4.26
N ARG A 297 2.60 29.12 4.76
CA ARG A 297 1.17 29.07 4.40
C ARG A 297 0.95 29.08 2.89
N ALA A 298 1.72 29.87 2.14
CA ALA A 298 1.63 29.93 0.68
C ALA A 298 1.86 28.56 0.01
N TYR A 299 2.83 27.78 0.48
CA TYR A 299 3.05 26.41 -0.01
C TYR A 299 1.83 25.53 0.25
N LYS A 300 1.27 25.58 1.47
CA LYS A 300 0.10 24.75 1.84
C LYS A 300 -1.15 25.11 1.05
N GLU A 301 -1.38 26.40 0.81
CA GLU A 301 -2.46 26.85 -0.09
C GLU A 301 -2.23 26.36 -1.52
N ASN A 302 -0.97 26.37 -2.00
CA ASN A 302 -0.67 25.89 -3.34
C ASN A 302 -0.87 24.38 -3.47
N VAL A 303 -0.48 23.58 -2.47
CA VAL A 303 -0.79 22.14 -2.40
C VAL A 303 -2.29 21.90 -2.45
N ARG A 304 -3.08 22.66 -1.68
CA ARG A 304 -4.55 22.59 -1.71
C ARG A 304 -5.11 22.90 -3.10
N LYS A 305 -4.66 23.98 -3.73
CA LYS A 305 -5.06 24.32 -5.12
C LYS A 305 -4.72 23.20 -6.09
N THR A 306 -3.55 22.58 -5.97
CA THR A 306 -3.16 21.46 -6.83
C THR A 306 -4.05 20.23 -6.61
N TYR A 307 -4.41 19.90 -5.37
CA TYR A 307 -5.36 18.81 -5.11
C TYR A 307 -6.76 19.08 -5.66
N LEU A 308 -7.27 20.30 -5.49
CA LEU A 308 -8.57 20.70 -6.06
C LEU A 308 -8.54 20.61 -7.59
N TRP A 309 -7.45 21.07 -8.22
CA TRP A 309 -7.25 20.89 -9.66
C TRP A 309 -7.28 19.41 -10.06
N CYS A 310 -6.65 18.50 -9.30
CA CYS A 310 -6.75 17.06 -9.57
C CYS A 310 -8.21 16.57 -9.50
N CYS A 311 -8.99 17.00 -8.50
CA CYS A 311 -10.41 16.65 -8.39
C CYS A 311 -11.28 17.18 -9.54
N GLU A 312 -10.91 18.31 -10.14
CA GLU A 312 -11.64 18.88 -11.28
C GLU A 312 -11.26 18.22 -12.62
N ASN A 313 -10.03 17.71 -12.74
CA ASN A 313 -9.47 17.28 -14.03
C ASN A 313 -9.26 15.77 -14.15
N MET A 314 -9.44 15.00 -13.08
CA MET A 314 -9.19 13.56 -13.04
C MET A 314 -10.43 12.80 -12.58
N SER A 315 -10.85 11.80 -13.35
CA SER A 315 -12.15 11.14 -13.19
C SER A 315 -12.32 10.32 -11.90
N ASN A 316 -11.23 9.85 -11.30
CA ASN A 316 -11.25 9.05 -10.07
C ASN A 316 -10.97 9.87 -8.81
N TRP A 317 -10.89 11.20 -8.91
CA TRP A 317 -10.63 12.10 -7.79
C TRP A 317 -11.90 12.81 -7.33
N PHE A 318 -12.15 12.76 -6.03
CA PHE A 318 -13.28 13.42 -5.39
C PHE A 318 -12.79 14.13 -4.14
N HIS A 319 -13.41 15.25 -3.79
CA HIS A 319 -13.10 15.93 -2.54
C HIS A 319 -14.31 16.00 -1.63
N THR A 320 -14.03 16.04 -0.33
CA THR A 320 -15.02 16.31 0.71
C THR A 320 -14.58 17.53 1.49
N ASN A 321 -15.42 18.56 1.52
CA ASN A 321 -15.18 19.73 2.36
C ASN A 321 -15.32 19.34 3.84
N CYS A 322 -14.22 19.47 4.59
CA CYS A 322 -14.10 19.13 6.00
C CYS A 322 -14.38 20.31 6.94
N CYS A 323 -14.95 21.41 6.43
CA CYS A 323 -15.45 22.54 7.22
C CYS A 323 -16.98 22.55 7.31
N ASP A 324 -17.48 23.12 8.41
CA ASP A 324 -18.87 23.56 8.53
C ASP A 324 -19.10 24.91 7.82
N CYS A 325 -20.34 25.41 7.87
CA CYS A 325 -20.71 26.72 7.30
C CYS A 325 -20.02 27.91 8.00
N ALA A 326 -19.52 27.73 9.22
CA ALA A 326 -18.76 28.73 9.97
C ALA A 326 -17.25 28.67 9.68
N GLY A 327 -16.80 27.73 8.84
CA GLY A 327 -15.39 27.53 8.51
C GLY A 327 -14.61 26.72 9.55
N SER A 328 -15.28 26.19 10.58
CA SER A 328 -14.68 25.32 11.59
C SER A 328 -14.57 23.89 11.08
N ARG A 329 -13.55 23.16 11.56
CA ARG A 329 -13.34 21.76 11.18
C ARG A 329 -14.48 20.89 11.69
N LEU A 330 -15.05 20.06 10.82
CA LEU A 330 -16.05 19.05 11.18
C LEU A 330 -15.50 18.02 12.18
N SER A 331 -16.40 17.37 12.92
CA SER A 331 -16.03 16.22 13.75
C SER A 331 -15.50 15.07 12.88
N ARG A 332 -14.85 14.10 13.54
CA ARG A 332 -14.29 12.91 12.86
C ARG A 332 -15.42 12.07 12.26
N GLU A 333 -16.54 11.98 12.97
CA GLU A 333 -17.73 11.23 12.64
C GLU A 333 -18.50 11.88 11.48
N GLU A 334 -18.71 13.20 11.52
CA GLU A 334 -19.37 13.93 10.41
C GLU A 334 -18.53 13.84 9.12
N THR A 335 -17.22 14.01 9.24
CA THR A 335 -16.30 13.84 8.10
C THR A 335 -16.39 12.41 7.55
N HIS A 336 -16.42 11.41 8.44
CA HIS A 336 -16.50 10.01 8.04
C HIS A 336 -17.81 9.68 7.33
N ASN A 337 -18.94 10.16 7.84
CA ASN A 337 -20.24 9.94 7.19
C ASN A 337 -20.27 10.52 5.77
N LYS A 338 -19.78 11.75 5.58
CA LYS A 338 -19.68 12.37 4.24
C LYS A 338 -18.77 11.59 3.30
N VAL A 339 -17.61 11.16 3.80
CA VAL A 339 -16.64 10.34 3.07
C VAL A 339 -17.27 9.01 2.66
N TYR A 340 -17.96 8.34 3.59
CA TYR A 340 -18.55 7.03 3.37
C TYR A 340 -19.71 7.11 2.37
N GLU A 341 -20.59 8.12 2.48
CA GLU A 341 -21.61 8.39 1.47
C GLU A 341 -21.01 8.63 0.07
N MET A 342 -19.87 9.32 -0.02
CA MET A 342 -19.17 9.52 -1.30
C MET A 342 -18.65 8.18 -1.84
N ILE A 343 -18.06 7.35 -0.98
CA ILE A 343 -17.58 6.02 -1.37
C ILE A 343 -18.72 5.17 -1.91
N GLU A 344 -19.87 5.11 -1.23
CA GLU A 344 -21.04 4.34 -1.67
C GLU A 344 -21.60 4.84 -3.01
N ARG A 345 -21.55 6.14 -3.29
CA ARG A 345 -22.02 6.70 -4.57
C ARG A 345 -21.08 6.40 -5.73
N GLN A 346 -19.77 6.43 -5.49
CA GLN A 346 -18.76 6.28 -6.54
C GLN A 346 -18.33 4.83 -6.77
N ILE A 347 -18.41 4.01 -5.73
CA ILE A 347 -18.20 2.57 -5.82
C ILE A 347 -19.57 1.93 -6.07
N ILE A 348 -19.95 1.84 -7.35
CA ILE A 348 -21.09 1.03 -7.77
C ILE A 348 -20.87 -0.40 -7.23
N PRO A 349 -21.90 -1.06 -6.63
CA PRO A 349 -21.80 -2.49 -6.34
C PRO A 349 -21.49 -3.19 -7.64
N ILE A 350 -20.34 -3.85 -7.71
CA ILE A 350 -19.97 -4.65 -8.88
C ILE A 350 -20.93 -5.84 -8.85
N GLU A 351 -21.99 -5.77 -9.66
CA GLU A 351 -22.94 -6.87 -9.92
C GLU A 351 -22.22 -8.13 -10.43
#